data_AF-A0A067SAK3-F1
#
_entry.id   AF-A0A067SAK3-F1
#
_cell.length_a   1.000
_cell.length_b   1.000
_cell.length_c   1.000
_cell.angle_alpha   90.00
_cell.angle_beta   90.00
_cell.angle_gamma   90.00
#
_symmetry.space_group_name_H-M   'P 1'
#
loop_
_entity.id
_entity.type
_entity.pdbx_description
1 polymer ?
#
loop_
_entity_poly.entity_id
_entity_poly.type
_entity_poly.pdbx_seq_one_letter_code
_entity_poly.pdbx_strand_id
1 'polypeptide(L)'
;MQSNGLLTSRLLAIFKIIALKDQLLIITSSGPSRKQVLVDFALPKPPLAEGSKLLDLVKRSLISHGASIKAESISQAYRGYSIATSNVPRKRDLDIICGCVHNFFPDDLGDKIWVGLPASKSYLRVLDVPTDQPLKLGPTLPDHVRKAMYASALTEHLHLDGPVRLVRNSKSSTTSTAYFNIWDSKSGYRARALIGRTFMLGEHTLTIKESNRSAGVPQCQRCW
;
A
#
# COMPACT_ATOMS: atom_id res chain seq x y z
N MET A 1 -50.78 -23.36 -19.63
CA MET A 1 -50.31 -22.23 -18.78
C MET A 1 -48.96 -22.59 -18.15
N GLN A 2 -47.84 -22.52 -18.89
CA GLN A 2 -46.50 -22.72 -18.34
C GLN A 2 -45.47 -21.92 -19.17
N SER A 3 -45.38 -20.61 -19.00
CA SER A 3 -44.31 -19.82 -19.63
C SER A 3 -43.81 -18.61 -18.83
N ASN A 4 -44.24 -18.44 -17.57
CA ASN A 4 -43.89 -17.25 -16.76
C ASN A 4 -42.80 -17.50 -15.69
N GLY A 5 -42.30 -18.72 -15.55
CA GLY A 5 -41.30 -19.06 -14.51
C GLY A 5 -39.82 -18.95 -14.94
N LEU A 6 -39.53 -18.92 -16.24
CA LEU A 6 -38.15 -18.93 -16.75
C LEU A 6 -37.56 -17.52 -16.98
N LEU A 7 -38.43 -16.53 -17.22
CA LEU A 7 -38.04 -15.13 -17.41
C LEU A 7 -37.63 -14.46 -16.09
N THR A 8 -38.28 -14.82 -14.98
CA THR A 8 -37.98 -14.28 -13.66
C THR A 8 -36.65 -14.79 -13.09
N SER A 9 -36.27 -16.05 -13.35
CA SER A 9 -34.98 -16.58 -12.85
C SER A 9 -33.76 -16.02 -13.61
N ARG A 10 -33.89 -15.77 -14.92
CA ARG A 10 -32.86 -15.12 -15.73
C ARG A 10 -32.68 -13.65 -15.36
N LEU A 11 -33.77 -12.92 -15.12
CA LEU A 11 -33.72 -11.56 -14.60
C LEU A 11 -33.11 -11.52 -13.19
N LEU A 12 -33.46 -12.45 -12.29
CA LEU A 12 -32.86 -12.52 -10.96
C LEU A 12 -31.35 -12.84 -11.00
N ALA A 13 -30.91 -13.68 -11.94
CA ALA A 13 -29.50 -13.97 -12.16
C ALA A 13 -28.74 -12.77 -12.75
N ILE A 14 -29.34 -12.04 -13.69
CA ILE A 14 -28.78 -10.80 -14.24
C ILE A 14 -28.71 -9.71 -13.16
N PHE A 15 -29.74 -9.56 -12.32
CA PHE A 15 -29.71 -8.64 -11.18
C PHE A 15 -28.69 -9.05 -10.12
N LYS A 16 -28.48 -10.35 -9.87
CA LYS A 16 -27.37 -10.83 -9.01
C LYS A 16 -25.99 -10.53 -9.61
N ILE A 17 -25.83 -10.65 -10.93
CA ILE A 17 -24.58 -10.33 -11.65
C ILE A 17 -24.32 -8.82 -11.63
N ILE A 18 -25.36 -7.98 -11.77
CA ILE A 18 -25.27 -6.51 -11.68
C ILE A 18 -24.98 -6.09 -10.22
N ALA A 19 -25.64 -6.70 -9.23
CA ALA A 19 -25.40 -6.43 -7.82
C ALA A 19 -24.04 -6.94 -7.31
N LEU A 20 -23.44 -7.94 -7.96
CA LEU A 20 -22.05 -8.34 -7.73
C LEU A 20 -21.03 -7.39 -8.41
N LYS A 21 -21.48 -6.60 -9.40
CA LYS A 21 -20.65 -5.62 -10.12
C LYS A 21 -20.52 -4.29 -9.39
N ASP A 22 -21.47 -3.98 -8.50
CA ASP A 22 -21.46 -2.83 -7.60
C ASP A 22 -21.01 -3.19 -6.17
N GLN A 23 -20.12 -4.18 -6.02
CA GLN A 23 -19.18 -4.07 -4.91
C GLN A 23 -18.38 -2.79 -5.16
N LEU A 24 -18.69 -1.74 -4.39
CA LEU A 24 -17.97 -0.48 -4.39
C LEU A 24 -16.48 -0.81 -4.43
N LEU A 25 -15.83 -0.54 -5.56
CA LEU A 25 -14.41 -0.82 -5.76
C LEU A 25 -13.66 0.04 -4.76
N ILE A 26 -13.34 -0.51 -3.58
CA ILE A 26 -12.53 0.17 -2.57
C ILE A 26 -11.08 0.00 -3.02
N ILE A 27 -10.67 0.90 -3.90
CA ILE A 27 -9.32 0.98 -4.46
C ILE A 27 -8.37 1.51 -3.40
N THR A 28 -8.83 2.42 -2.54
CA THR A 28 -8.04 3.04 -1.48
C THR A 28 -8.61 2.69 -0.13
N SER A 29 -7.82 2.02 0.69
CA SER A 29 -8.14 1.81 2.11
C SER A 29 -7.80 3.07 2.91
N SER A 30 -8.69 3.45 3.82
CA SER A 30 -8.37 4.48 4.81
C SER A 30 -7.22 3.98 5.67
N GLY A 31 -6.13 4.74 5.66
CA GLY A 31 -5.04 4.53 6.60
C GLY A 31 -5.47 4.89 8.03
N PRO A 32 -4.65 4.51 9.02
CA PRO A 32 -4.81 4.99 10.39
C PRO A 32 -4.88 6.52 10.45
N SER A 33 -5.49 7.07 11.51
CA SER A 33 -5.59 8.52 11.70
C SER A 33 -4.23 9.21 11.51
N ARG A 34 -4.16 10.27 10.71
CA ARG A 34 -2.92 11.08 10.56
C ARG A 34 -2.53 11.85 11.83
N LYS A 35 -3.34 11.79 12.88
CA LYS A 35 -3.02 12.22 14.25
C LYS A 35 -2.18 11.15 14.98
N GLN A 36 -1.27 10.51 14.27
CA GLN A 36 -0.27 9.63 14.84
C GLN A 36 0.95 9.61 13.92
N VAL A 37 2.09 9.22 14.50
CA VAL A 37 3.32 8.91 13.77
C VAL A 37 3.60 7.42 13.93
N LEU A 38 3.90 6.77 12.82
CA LEU A 38 4.31 5.38 12.79
C LEU A 38 5.83 5.28 12.79
N VAL A 39 6.34 4.28 13.50
CA VAL A 39 7.71 3.82 13.47
C VAL A 39 7.69 2.39 12.94
N ASP A 40 8.41 2.11 11.85
CA ASP A 40 8.55 0.78 11.25
C ASP A 40 10.04 0.41 11.20
N PHE A 41 10.41 -0.75 11.75
CA PHE A 41 11.80 -1.22 11.82
C PHE A 41 12.23 -2.04 10.61
N ALA A 42 11.34 -2.26 9.65
CA ALA A 42 11.51 -3.25 8.60
C ALA A 42 11.81 -4.67 9.12
N LEU A 43 11.36 -5.01 10.34
CA LEU A 43 11.49 -6.33 10.96
C LEU A 43 10.13 -7.03 11.12
N PRO A 44 10.07 -8.37 11.23
CA PRO A 44 8.83 -9.09 11.53
C PRO A 44 8.29 -8.78 12.93
N LYS A 45 9.18 -8.55 13.89
CA LYS A 45 8.86 -8.16 15.27
C LYS A 45 9.74 -6.97 15.64
N PRO A 46 9.16 -5.88 16.19
CA PRO A 46 9.95 -4.73 16.57
C PRO A 46 10.80 -5.01 17.82
N PRO A 47 11.91 -4.27 18.00
CA PRO A 47 12.68 -4.30 19.24
C PRO A 47 11.79 -3.97 20.43
N LEU A 48 12.01 -4.67 21.55
CA LEU A 48 11.26 -4.37 22.77
C LEU A 48 11.77 -3.06 23.36
N ALA A 49 10.91 -2.05 23.40
CA ALA A 49 11.17 -0.78 24.05
C ALA A 49 10.18 -0.49 25.18
N GLU A 50 10.68 0.20 26.21
CA GLU A 50 9.83 0.83 27.23
C GLU A 50 9.12 2.04 26.62
N GLY A 51 7.89 1.83 26.14
CA GLY A 51 7.10 2.87 25.45
C GLY A 51 6.87 4.14 26.28
N SER A 52 6.87 4.04 27.62
CA SER A 52 6.80 5.19 28.53
C SER A 52 8.02 6.10 28.41
N LYS A 53 9.23 5.54 28.41
CA LYS A 53 10.48 6.30 28.24
C LYS A 53 10.54 7.01 26.89
N LEU A 54 10.14 6.32 25.82
CA LEU A 54 10.06 6.92 24.49
C LEU A 54 9.02 8.05 24.44
N LEU A 55 7.85 7.85 25.05
CA LEU A 55 6.81 8.87 25.12
C LEU A 55 7.30 10.12 25.87
N ASP A 56 7.96 9.94 27.01
CA ASP A 56 8.49 11.04 27.82
C ASP A 56 9.63 11.79 27.11
N LEU A 57 10.47 11.08 26.36
CA LEU A 57 11.48 11.69 25.49
C LEU A 57 10.83 12.56 24.41
N VAL A 58 9.87 12.00 23.67
CA VAL A 58 9.18 12.71 22.59
C VAL A 58 8.40 13.91 23.13
N LYS A 59 7.68 13.77 24.25
CA LYS A 59 6.97 14.88 24.91
C LYS A 59 7.92 16.02 25.27
N ARG A 60 9.04 15.72 25.92
CA ARG A 60 10.04 16.73 26.32
C ARG A 60 10.62 17.43 25.10
N SER A 61 10.96 16.68 24.05
CA SER A 61 11.55 17.23 22.83
C SER A 61 10.57 18.13 22.06
N LEU A 62 9.29 17.71 21.93
CA LEU A 62 8.26 18.55 21.31
C LEU A 62 8.06 19.86 22.08
N ILE A 63 8.06 19.81 23.42
CA ILE A 63 7.93 21.01 24.27
C ILE A 63 9.16 21.92 24.11
N SER A 64 10.38 21.37 24.19
CA SER A 64 11.61 22.17 24.12
C SER A 64 11.79 22.86 22.77
N HIS A 65 11.27 22.28 21.70
CA HIS A 65 11.32 22.85 20.35
C HIS A 65 10.08 23.70 19.99
N GLY A 66 9.17 23.93 20.95
CA GLY A 66 7.98 24.76 20.73
C GLY A 66 7.01 24.19 19.70
N ALA A 67 6.90 22.87 19.61
CA ALA A 67 6.03 22.20 18.65
C ALA A 67 4.55 22.52 18.93
N SER A 68 3.75 22.61 17.86
CA SER A 68 2.31 22.91 17.95
C SER A 68 1.45 21.70 18.35
N ILE A 69 2.07 20.53 18.49
CA ILE A 69 1.41 19.25 18.77
C ILE A 69 1.92 18.66 20.09
N LYS A 70 1.13 17.74 20.66
CA LYS A 70 1.51 16.96 21.83
C LYS A 70 1.53 15.47 21.46
N ALA A 71 2.49 14.72 21.97
CA ALA A 71 2.44 13.26 21.96
C ALA A 71 1.57 12.79 23.14
N GLU A 72 0.56 11.98 22.85
CA GLU A 72 -0.47 11.59 23.82
C GLU A 72 -0.21 10.19 24.39
N SER A 73 0.10 9.24 23.52
CA SER A 73 0.38 7.86 23.88
C SER A 73 1.31 7.17 22.87
N ILE A 74 1.93 6.07 23.30
CA ILE A 74 2.67 5.16 22.42
C ILE A 74 2.13 3.75 22.63
N SER A 75 1.92 3.03 21.53
CA SER A 75 1.55 1.61 21.54
C SER A 75 2.32 0.85 20.47
N GLN A 76 2.50 -0.46 20.67
CA GLN A 76 3.06 -1.32 19.64
C GLN A 76 2.01 -1.52 18.54
N ALA A 77 2.39 -1.27 17.28
CA ALA A 77 1.50 -1.37 16.14
C ALA A 77 2.29 -1.71 14.87
N TYR A 78 1.66 -2.48 13.97
CA TYR A 78 2.29 -2.90 12.72
C TYR A 78 3.62 -3.64 12.98
N ARG A 79 4.71 -3.15 12.37
CA ARG A 79 6.08 -3.68 12.52
C ARG A 79 6.92 -2.83 13.47
N GLY A 80 6.29 -2.05 14.34
CA GLY A 80 6.94 -1.10 15.24
C GLY A 80 5.98 -0.45 16.23
N TYR A 81 6.00 0.88 16.27
CA TYR A 81 5.26 1.67 17.24
C TYR A 81 4.34 2.68 16.55
N SER A 82 3.22 3.00 17.21
CA SER A 82 2.40 4.15 16.88
C SER A 82 2.47 5.16 18.02
N ILE A 83 2.75 6.41 17.68
CA ILE A 83 2.79 7.56 18.58
C ILE A 83 1.58 8.43 18.28
N ALA A 84 0.56 8.42 19.15
CA ALA A 84 -0.62 9.26 18.97
C ALA A 84 -0.27 10.72 19.25
N THR A 85 -0.80 11.63 18.43
CA THR A 85 -0.56 13.07 18.54
C THR A 85 -1.86 13.85 18.57
N SER A 86 -1.91 14.98 19.30
CA SER A 86 -3.13 15.79 19.42
C SER A 86 -3.66 16.33 18.09
N ASN A 87 -2.76 16.56 17.13
CA ASN A 87 -3.06 16.97 15.76
C ASN A 87 -2.10 16.33 14.75
N VAL A 88 -2.36 16.49 13.45
CA VAL A 88 -1.50 15.97 12.38
C VAL A 88 -0.13 16.66 12.43
N PRO A 89 0.96 15.91 12.67
CA PRO A 89 2.31 16.46 12.70
C PRO A 89 2.70 17.11 11.36
N ARG A 90 3.27 18.32 11.43
CA ARG A 90 3.91 18.97 10.28
C ARG A 90 5.30 18.41 10.08
N LYS A 91 5.96 18.77 8.97
CA LYS A 91 7.33 18.31 8.67
C LYS A 91 8.30 18.55 9.84
N ARG A 92 8.32 19.77 10.40
CA ARG A 92 9.14 20.11 11.57
C ARG A 92 8.85 19.22 12.79
N ASP A 93 7.56 18.97 13.09
CA ASP A 93 7.18 18.12 14.23
C ASP A 93 7.62 16.67 13.98
N LEU A 94 7.48 16.19 12.75
CA LEU A 94 7.93 14.87 12.32
C LEU A 94 9.45 14.73 12.43
N ASP A 95 10.22 15.75 12.03
CA ASP A 95 11.68 15.76 12.11
C ASP A 95 12.15 15.64 13.57
N ILE A 96 11.47 16.33 14.50
CA ILE A 96 11.73 16.24 15.95
C ILE A 96 11.46 14.82 16.46
N ILE A 97 10.31 14.24 16.10
CA ILE A 97 9.94 12.88 16.50
C ILE A 97 10.92 11.86 15.91
N CYS A 98 11.31 12.04 14.65
CA CYS A 98 12.29 11.23 13.95
C CYS A 98 13.63 11.22 14.71
N GLY A 99 14.16 12.39 15.04
CA GLY A 99 15.39 12.50 15.84
C GLY A 99 15.29 11.82 17.21
N CYS A 100 14.16 11.94 17.90
CA CYS A 100 13.94 11.24 19.17
C CYS A 100 13.95 9.72 19.01
N VAL A 101 13.30 9.21 17.95
CA VAL A 101 13.24 7.77 17.68
C VAL A 101 14.63 7.24 17.34
N HIS A 102 15.37 7.89 16.44
CA HIS A 102 16.73 7.47 16.09
C HIS A 102 17.69 7.54 17.29
N ASN A 103 17.54 8.51 18.19
CA ASN A 103 18.36 8.58 19.41
C ASN A 103 17.95 7.55 20.48
N PHE A 104 16.72 7.03 20.43
CA PHE A 104 16.19 6.10 21.42
C PHE A 104 16.55 4.65 21.10
N PHE A 105 16.55 4.28 19.82
CA PHE A 105 16.89 2.94 19.35
C PHE A 105 18.38 2.87 18.97
N PRO A 106 19.03 1.71 19.13
CA PRO A 106 20.46 1.58 18.85
C PRO A 106 20.81 1.84 17.37
N ASP A 107 22.04 2.34 17.16
CA ASP A 107 22.53 2.83 15.85
C ASP A 107 22.56 1.75 14.76
N ASP A 108 22.63 0.47 15.12
CA ASP A 108 22.61 -0.67 14.19
C ASP A 108 21.27 -0.84 13.44
N LEU A 109 20.22 -0.19 13.95
CA LEU A 109 18.92 -0.06 13.31
C LEU A 109 18.79 1.21 12.44
N GLY A 110 19.69 2.19 12.58
CA GLY A 110 19.67 3.54 12.00
C GLY A 110 18.80 3.72 10.75
N ASP A 111 19.35 3.42 9.57
CA ASP A 111 18.69 3.63 8.26
C ASP A 111 17.47 2.71 8.00
N LYS A 112 17.25 1.70 8.86
CA LYS A 112 16.14 0.76 8.73
C LYS A 112 14.88 1.24 9.44
N ILE A 113 15.01 2.24 10.33
CA ILE A 113 13.86 2.81 11.04
C ILE A 113 13.20 3.84 10.14
N TRP A 114 12.00 3.53 9.68
CA TRP A 114 11.13 4.49 9.01
C TRP A 114 10.23 5.17 10.04
N VAL A 115 10.26 6.50 10.08
CA VAL A 115 9.38 7.32 10.90
C VAL A 115 8.53 8.22 9.99
N GLY A 116 7.21 8.10 10.09
CA GLY A 116 6.34 8.83 9.17
C GLY A 116 4.88 8.82 9.55
N LEU A 117 4.10 9.66 8.90
CA LEU A 117 2.65 9.65 9.06
C LEU A 117 2.05 8.40 8.42
N PRO A 118 1.00 7.81 9.00
CA PRO A 118 0.25 6.78 8.30
C PRO A 118 -0.28 7.34 6.97
N ALA A 119 0.00 6.62 5.90
CA ALA A 119 -0.58 6.88 4.60
C ALA A 119 -1.71 5.89 4.33
N SER A 120 -2.68 6.32 3.52
CA SER A 120 -3.65 5.40 2.94
C SER A 120 -2.92 4.45 1.98
N LYS A 121 -3.52 3.30 1.72
CA LYS A 121 -2.99 2.35 0.74
C LYS A 121 -3.96 2.22 -0.41
N SER A 122 -3.44 2.35 -1.62
CA SER A 122 -4.19 2.08 -2.84
C SER A 122 -3.71 0.82 -3.52
N TYR A 123 -4.67 0.03 -4.01
CA TYR A 123 -4.46 -1.28 -4.61
C TYR A 123 -4.62 -1.16 -6.13
N LEU A 124 -3.56 -1.49 -6.86
CA LEU A 124 -3.50 -1.33 -8.30
C LEU A 124 -3.00 -2.63 -8.94
N ARG A 125 -3.28 -2.76 -10.24
CA ARG A 125 -2.79 -3.86 -11.04
C ARG A 125 -2.36 -3.40 -12.42
N VAL A 126 -1.38 -4.08 -12.98
CA VAL A 126 -0.98 -3.96 -14.37
C VAL A 126 -1.54 -5.16 -15.12
N LEU A 127 -2.23 -4.89 -16.23
CA LEU A 127 -2.80 -5.93 -17.08
C LEU A 127 -1.79 -6.39 -18.15
N ASP A 128 -2.02 -7.60 -18.64
CA ASP A 128 -1.38 -8.16 -19.83
C ASP A 128 0.16 -8.20 -19.79
N VAL A 129 0.73 -8.42 -18.59
CA VAL A 129 2.16 -8.59 -18.42
C VAL A 129 2.58 -9.92 -19.06
N PRO A 130 3.49 -9.94 -20.05
CA PRO A 130 3.97 -11.18 -20.67
C PRO A 130 4.57 -12.14 -19.62
N THR A 131 4.26 -13.43 -19.69
CA THR A 131 4.84 -14.44 -18.79
C THR A 131 6.33 -14.65 -19.02
N ASP A 132 6.80 -14.38 -20.24
CA ASP A 132 8.16 -14.60 -20.69
C ASP A 132 8.70 -13.34 -21.37
N GLN A 133 10.00 -13.14 -21.25
CA GLN A 133 10.71 -12.03 -21.87
C GLN A 133 11.13 -12.44 -23.30
N PRO A 134 10.56 -11.81 -24.34
CA PRO A 134 10.84 -12.20 -25.72
C PRO A 134 12.32 -12.00 -26.11
N LEU A 135 12.99 -10.99 -25.54
CA LEU A 135 14.36 -10.62 -25.91
C LEU A 135 15.46 -11.24 -25.03
N LYS A 136 15.12 -11.76 -23.85
CA LYS A 136 16.10 -12.25 -22.85
C LYS A 136 15.99 -13.75 -22.57
N LEU A 137 15.13 -14.47 -23.29
CA LEU A 137 14.85 -15.91 -23.12
C LEU A 137 14.73 -16.32 -21.65
N GLY A 138 13.71 -15.83 -20.96
CA GLY A 138 13.43 -16.23 -19.58
C GLY A 138 12.13 -15.65 -19.04
N PRO A 139 11.62 -16.14 -17.90
CA PRO A 139 10.35 -15.68 -17.36
C PRO A 139 10.40 -14.20 -16.99
N THR A 140 9.25 -13.53 -17.09
CA THR A 140 9.08 -12.19 -16.53
C THR A 140 8.98 -12.28 -15.02
N LEU A 141 9.92 -11.65 -14.33
CA LEU A 141 9.95 -11.56 -12.88
C LEU A 141 9.31 -10.24 -12.41
N PRO A 142 8.81 -10.18 -11.17
CA PRO A 142 8.20 -8.96 -10.65
C PRO A 142 9.14 -7.74 -10.67
N ASP A 143 10.44 -7.96 -10.50
CA ASP A 143 11.44 -6.89 -10.57
C ASP A 143 11.59 -6.29 -11.98
N HIS A 144 11.31 -7.03 -13.04
CA HIS A 144 11.30 -6.47 -14.40
C HIS A 144 10.16 -5.48 -14.57
N VAL A 145 8.96 -5.83 -14.07
CA VAL A 145 7.79 -4.93 -14.08
C VAL A 145 8.08 -3.71 -13.22
N ARG A 146 8.61 -3.90 -12.00
CA ARG A 146 9.00 -2.81 -11.11
C ARG A 146 9.98 -1.87 -11.78
N LYS A 147 11.03 -2.39 -12.40
CA LYS A 147 12.04 -1.57 -13.09
C LYS A 147 11.44 -0.79 -14.26
N ALA A 148 10.57 -1.41 -15.05
CA ALA A 148 9.86 -0.74 -16.14
C ALA A 148 8.94 0.39 -15.63
N MET A 149 8.23 0.17 -14.53
CA MET A 149 7.40 1.18 -13.88
C MET A 149 8.24 2.40 -13.45
N TYR A 150 9.37 2.19 -12.76
CA TYR A 150 10.27 3.28 -12.33
C TYR A 150 11.11 3.89 -13.46
N ALA A 151 11.20 3.26 -14.63
CA ALA A 151 11.81 3.85 -15.82
C ALA A 151 10.81 4.73 -16.59
N SER A 152 9.53 4.68 -16.25
CA SER A 152 8.48 5.46 -16.92
C SER A 152 8.29 6.85 -16.30
N ALA A 153 7.50 7.70 -16.98
CA ALA A 153 7.09 9.01 -16.45
C ALA A 153 6.21 8.92 -15.18
N LEU A 154 5.79 7.72 -14.76
CA LEU A 154 4.89 7.50 -13.62
C LEU A 154 5.62 7.50 -12.26
N THR A 155 6.96 7.53 -12.27
CA THR A 155 7.82 7.37 -11.09
C THR A 155 7.44 8.25 -9.90
N GLU A 156 7.04 9.50 -10.14
CA GLU A 156 6.65 10.44 -9.07
C GLU A 156 5.42 9.99 -8.26
N HIS A 157 4.58 9.13 -8.83
CA HIS A 157 3.37 8.61 -8.17
C HIS A 157 3.55 7.17 -7.68
N LEU A 158 4.65 6.51 -8.03
CA LEU A 158 4.95 5.11 -7.73
C LEU A 158 5.64 4.94 -6.38
N HIS A 159 4.92 5.22 -5.30
CA HIS A 159 5.39 4.95 -3.94
C HIS A 159 4.99 3.56 -3.50
N LEU A 160 5.70 2.53 -3.99
CA LEU A 160 5.32 1.14 -3.74
C LEU A 160 5.34 0.78 -2.25
N ASP A 161 4.26 0.13 -1.80
CA ASP A 161 4.12 -0.52 -0.50
C ASP A 161 4.42 -2.01 -0.65
N GLY A 162 5.72 -2.33 -0.74
CA GLY A 162 6.24 -3.68 -0.91
C GLY A 162 6.46 -4.12 -2.36
N PRO A 163 6.78 -5.41 -2.58
CA PRO A 163 7.11 -5.93 -3.90
C PRO A 163 5.88 -6.03 -4.82
N VAL A 164 6.12 -5.89 -6.13
CA VAL A 164 5.16 -6.25 -7.19
C VAL A 164 4.95 -7.77 -7.15
N ARG A 165 3.73 -8.23 -7.44
CA ARG A 165 3.35 -9.64 -7.38
C ARG A 165 2.73 -10.07 -8.71
N LEU A 166 3.28 -11.08 -9.35
CA LEU A 166 2.77 -11.61 -10.62
C LEU A 166 1.83 -12.78 -10.39
N VAL A 167 0.66 -12.74 -11.03
CA VAL A 167 -0.32 -13.82 -11.01
C VAL A 167 -0.70 -14.14 -12.45
N ARG A 168 -0.47 -15.39 -12.87
CA ARG A 168 -0.82 -15.85 -14.21
C ARG A 168 -2.34 -15.87 -14.37
N ASN A 169 -2.87 -15.33 -15.47
CA ASN A 169 -4.32 -15.21 -15.66
C ASN A 169 -5.01 -16.59 -15.79
N SER A 170 -4.31 -17.58 -16.33
CA SER A 170 -4.73 -18.99 -16.36
C SER A 170 -3.49 -19.89 -16.51
N LYS A 171 -3.64 -21.21 -16.36
CA LYS A 171 -2.53 -22.17 -16.56
C LYS A 171 -1.91 -22.09 -17.96
N SER A 172 -2.72 -21.80 -18.98
CA SER A 172 -2.30 -21.71 -20.39
C SER A 172 -2.09 -20.28 -20.89
N SER A 173 -2.40 -19.25 -20.10
CA SER A 173 -2.25 -17.86 -20.50
C SER A 173 -0.78 -17.51 -20.72
N THR A 174 -0.46 -16.77 -21.79
CA THR A 174 0.86 -16.15 -22.02
C THR A 174 0.99 -14.80 -21.33
N THR A 175 -0.05 -14.36 -20.62
CA THR A 175 -0.07 -13.13 -19.83
C THR A 175 -0.42 -13.36 -18.37
N SER A 176 0.08 -12.45 -17.54
CA SER A 176 -0.12 -12.36 -16.10
C SER A 176 -0.62 -10.97 -15.74
N THR A 177 -1.29 -10.87 -14.59
CA THR A 177 -1.62 -9.62 -13.94
C THR A 177 -0.58 -9.33 -12.86
N ALA A 178 0.03 -8.14 -12.87
CA ALA A 178 0.92 -7.71 -11.80
C ALA A 178 0.16 -6.86 -10.77
N TYR A 179 0.01 -7.36 -9.54
CA TYR A 179 -0.58 -6.61 -8.44
C TYR A 179 0.48 -5.84 -7.66
N PHE A 180 0.15 -4.61 -7.29
CA PHE A 180 1.02 -3.79 -6.46
C PHE A 180 0.20 -2.82 -5.61
N ASN A 181 0.78 -2.43 -4.49
CA ASN A 181 0.18 -1.45 -3.59
C ASN A 181 1.03 -0.19 -3.62
N ILE A 182 0.41 0.96 -3.42
CA ILE A 182 1.12 2.22 -3.19
C ILE A 182 0.66 2.90 -1.91
N TRP A 183 1.57 3.65 -1.31
CA TRP A 183 1.23 4.66 -0.32
C TRP A 183 0.56 5.85 -1.01
N ASP A 184 -0.62 6.22 -0.54
CA ASP A 184 -1.49 7.24 -1.12
C ASP A 184 -2.17 8.13 -0.07
N SER A 185 -2.85 9.17 -0.53
CA SER A 185 -3.76 10.00 0.26
C SER A 185 -5.09 9.28 0.52
N LYS A 186 -5.87 9.78 1.49
CA LYS A 186 -7.24 9.30 1.75
C LYS A 186 -8.14 9.41 0.50
N SER A 187 -7.89 10.38 -0.37
CA SER A 187 -8.63 10.60 -1.61
C SER A 187 -8.12 9.77 -2.79
N GLY A 188 -7.07 8.96 -2.62
CA GLY A 188 -6.48 8.17 -3.69
C GLY A 188 -5.80 9.03 -4.76
N TYR A 189 -5.12 10.11 -4.38
CA TYR A 189 -4.54 11.08 -5.31
C TYR A 189 -3.58 10.42 -6.31
N ARG A 190 -2.66 9.59 -5.82
CA ARG A 190 -1.66 8.90 -6.66
C ARG A 190 -2.30 7.79 -7.48
N ALA A 191 -3.23 7.04 -6.90
CA ALA A 191 -3.97 6.02 -7.63
C ALA A 191 -4.72 6.64 -8.82
N ARG A 192 -5.40 7.77 -8.63
CA ARG A 192 -6.09 8.49 -9.70
C ARG A 192 -5.14 9.00 -10.79
N ALA A 193 -3.91 9.36 -10.42
CA ALA A 193 -2.90 9.77 -11.40
C ALA A 193 -2.34 8.60 -12.22
N LEU A 194 -2.36 7.38 -11.66
CA LEU A 194 -1.84 6.16 -12.29
C LEU A 194 -2.90 5.36 -13.08
N ILE A 195 -4.15 5.33 -12.63
CA ILE A 195 -5.21 4.54 -13.27
C ILE A 195 -5.43 5.02 -14.71
N GLY A 196 -5.46 4.07 -15.64
CA GLY A 196 -5.59 4.33 -17.08
C GLY A 196 -4.30 4.78 -17.76
N ARG A 197 -3.20 4.96 -17.01
CA ARG A 197 -1.89 5.23 -17.61
C ARG A 197 -1.21 3.96 -18.09
N THR A 198 -0.30 4.14 -19.03
CA THR A 198 0.46 3.06 -19.66
C THR A 198 1.96 3.26 -19.48
N PHE A 199 2.70 2.16 -19.55
CA PHE A 199 4.16 2.16 -19.61
C PHE A 199 4.65 0.96 -20.43
N MET A 200 5.91 1.02 -20.89
CA MET A 200 6.50 -0.02 -21.73
C MET A 200 7.27 -1.05 -20.90
N LEU A 201 7.07 -2.33 -21.18
CA LEU A 201 7.93 -3.43 -20.76
C LEU A 201 8.47 -4.14 -22.01
N GLY A 202 9.69 -3.81 -22.42
CA GLY A 202 10.19 -4.21 -23.74
C GLY A 202 9.33 -3.58 -24.83
N GLU A 203 8.78 -4.40 -25.73
CA GLU A 203 7.89 -3.96 -26.81
C GLU A 203 6.41 -3.94 -26.41
N HIS A 204 6.08 -4.35 -25.18
CA HIS A 204 4.70 -4.45 -24.71
C HIS A 204 4.26 -3.18 -23.98
N THR A 205 3.17 -2.57 -24.46
CA THR A 205 2.48 -1.49 -23.76
C THR A 205 1.56 -2.08 -22.70
N LEU A 206 1.84 -1.79 -21.44
CA LEU A 206 1.07 -2.28 -20.30
C LEU A 206 0.19 -1.18 -19.72
N THR A 207 -0.99 -1.54 -19.21
CA THR A 207 -1.96 -0.57 -18.65
C THR A 207 -2.17 -0.79 -17.16
N ILE A 208 -2.15 0.29 -16.39
CA ILE A 208 -2.48 0.28 -14.97
C ILE A 208 -4.00 0.43 -14.80
N LYS A 209 -4.60 -0.47 -14.02
CA LYS A 209 -6.00 -0.40 -13.60
C LYS A 209 -6.12 -0.48 -12.09
N GLU A 210 -7.29 -0.08 -11.63
CA GLU A 210 -7.74 -0.31 -10.28
C GLU A 210 -7.78 -1.81 -9.94
N SER A 211 -7.43 -2.11 -8.69
CA SER A 211 -7.60 -3.43 -8.10
C SER A 211 -8.50 -3.31 -6.87
N ASN A 212 -9.31 -4.33 -6.64
CA ASN A 212 -10.02 -4.46 -5.38
C ASN A 212 -9.01 -4.62 -4.24
N ARG A 213 -9.33 -4.03 -3.09
CA ARG A 213 -8.74 -4.42 -1.83
C ARG A 213 -9.14 -5.87 -1.53
N SER A 214 -8.19 -6.79 -1.47
CA SER A 214 -8.43 -8.10 -0.84
C SER A 214 -8.52 -7.90 0.69
N ALA A 215 -9.65 -7.37 1.17
CA ALA A 215 -9.87 -7.08 2.58
C ALA A 215 -10.20 -8.37 3.34
N GLY A 216 -9.42 -8.69 4.39
CA GLY A 216 -9.80 -9.70 5.38
C GLY A 216 -9.41 -11.15 5.08
N VAL A 217 -8.67 -11.43 4.01
CA VAL A 217 -8.13 -12.78 3.75
C VAL A 217 -6.63 -12.78 4.06
N PRO A 218 -6.12 -13.69 4.91
CA PRO A 218 -4.67 -13.90 5.03
C PRO A 218 -4.12 -14.16 3.63
N GLN A 219 -3.18 -13.33 3.19
CA GLN A 219 -2.57 -13.46 1.87
C GLN A 219 -1.73 -14.74 1.83
N CYS A 220 -2.38 -15.84 1.46
CA CYS A 220 -1.75 -17.07 1.01
C CYS A 220 -0.72 -16.68 -0.06
N GLN A 221 0.54 -17.13 0.07
CA GLN A 221 1.57 -16.83 -0.93
C GLN A 221 1.22 -17.30 -2.36
N ARG A 222 0.17 -18.10 -2.52
CA ARG A 222 -0.31 -18.70 -3.77
C ARG A 222 -1.77 -18.40 -4.12
N CYS A 223 -2.48 -17.56 -3.35
CA CYS A 223 -3.92 -17.33 -3.52
C CYS A 223 -4.19 -15.83 -3.35
N TRP A 224 -4.61 -15.18 -4.44
CA TRP A 224 -4.85 -13.75 -4.52
C TRP A 224 -6.17 -13.47 -5.22
#